data_AF-A0A941ZN76-F1
#
_entry.id   AF-A0A941ZN76-F1
#
_cell.length_a   1.000
_cell.length_b   1.000
_cell.length_c   1.000
_cell.angle_alpha   90.00
_cell.angle_beta   90.00
_cell.angle_gamma   90.00
#
_symmetry.space_group_name_H-M   'P 1'
#
loop_
_entity.id
_entity.type
_entity.pdbx_description
1 polymer ?
#
loop_
_entity_poly.entity_id
_entity_poly.type
_entity_poly.pdbx_seq_one_letter_code
_entity_poly.pdbx_strand_id
1 'polypeptide(L)'
;TLMNIDPDFAQARPATLMAAALHLLTCSAAHGMSSAKAHALVQHLTTLAERPDTDPLLARACDELADVWHRLGSELEARQQEAAAQRKALAERSPHTVLH
;
A
#
# COMPACT_ATOMS: atom_id res chain seq x y z
N THR A 1 20.53 -6.41 11.90
CA THR A 1 19.81 -5.29 12.52
C THR A 1 18.50 -5.83 13.02
N LEU A 2 18.31 -5.92 14.34
CA LEU A 2 17.06 -6.43 14.93
C LEU A 2 15.95 -5.43 14.62
N MET A 3 15.03 -5.80 13.72
CA MET A 3 13.78 -5.07 13.53
C MET A 3 13.00 -5.16 14.83
N ASN A 4 12.76 -4.00 15.44
CA ASN A 4 11.98 -3.84 16.65
C ASN A 4 10.51 -4.08 16.27
N ILE A 5 10.08 -5.35 16.28
CA ILE A 5 8.69 -5.72 16.04
C ILE A 5 7.88 -5.26 17.24
N ASP A 6 6.90 -4.40 16.98
CA ASP A 6 5.98 -3.89 17.99
C ASP A 6 5.28 -5.09 18.70
N PRO A 7 5.34 -5.19 20.04
CA PRO A 7 4.88 -6.37 20.77
C PRO A 7 3.40 -6.70 20.57
N ASP A 8 2.56 -5.74 20.20
CA ASP A 8 1.15 -5.98 19.88
C ASP A 8 0.98 -6.75 18.55
N PHE A 9 1.90 -6.59 17.60
CA PHE A 9 1.90 -7.36 16.35
C PHE A 9 2.29 -8.82 16.58
N ALA A 10 3.14 -9.10 17.56
CA ALA A 10 3.57 -10.46 17.89
C ALA A 10 2.41 -11.35 18.35
N GLN A 11 1.34 -10.79 18.94
CA GLN A 11 0.21 -11.55 19.48
C GLN A 11 -0.94 -11.81 18.49
N ALA A 12 -0.99 -11.13 17.35
CA ALA A 12 -2.10 -11.31 16.42
C ALA A 12 -2.05 -12.70 15.78
N ARG A 13 -3.11 -13.50 15.99
CA ARG A 13 -3.22 -14.84 15.39
C ARG A 13 -3.14 -14.71 13.87
N PRO A 14 -2.43 -15.61 13.16
CA PRO A 14 -2.18 -15.44 11.72
C PRO A 14 -3.47 -15.34 10.88
N ALA A 15 -4.55 -16.02 11.29
CA ALA A 15 -5.88 -15.90 10.68
C ALA A 15 -6.51 -14.50 10.82
N THR A 16 -6.26 -13.81 11.94
CA THR A 16 -6.75 -12.44 12.17
C THR A 16 -6.07 -11.45 11.22
N LEU A 17 -4.78 -11.63 10.95
CA LEU A 17 -4.04 -10.78 10.03
C LEU A 17 -4.45 -11.01 8.58
N MET A 18 -4.68 -12.26 8.16
CA MET A 18 -5.21 -12.53 6.82
C MET A 18 -6.64 -11.99 6.64
N ALA A 19 -7.50 -12.10 7.67
CA ALA A 19 -8.82 -11.48 7.66
C ALA A 19 -8.74 -9.94 7.57
N ALA A 20 -7.79 -9.32 8.27
CA ALA A 20 -7.56 -7.88 8.18
C ALA A 20 -7.06 -7.45 6.79
N ALA A 21 -6.14 -8.21 6.19
CA ALA A 21 -5.64 -7.96 4.83
C ALA A 21 -6.74 -8.10 3.78
N LEU A 22 -7.56 -9.15 3.87
CA LEU A 22 -8.73 -9.34 3.02
C LEU A 22 -9.77 -8.24 3.22
N HIS A 23 -10.04 -7.83 4.46
CA HIS A 23 -10.97 -6.73 4.75
C HIS A 23 -10.47 -5.40 4.16
N LEU A 24 -9.17 -5.13 4.25
CA LEU A 24 -8.57 -3.93 3.66
C LEU A 24 -8.59 -3.95 2.13
N LEU A 25 -8.42 -5.11 1.48
CA LEU A 25 -8.66 -5.28 0.04
C LEU A 25 -10.08 -4.86 -0.34
N THR A 26 -11.09 -5.35 0.39
CA THR A 26 -12.50 -5.04 0.12
C THR A 26 -12.84 -3.57 0.37
N CYS A 27 -12.35 -3.00 1.48
CA CYS A 27 -12.58 -1.59 1.81
C CYS A 27 -11.88 -0.63 0.84
N SER A 28 -10.71 -0.99 0.31
CA SER A 28 -9.97 -0.17 -0.64
C SER A 28 -10.64 -0.13 -2.02
N ALA A 29 -11.26 -1.23 -2.43
CA ALA A 29 -12.11 -1.26 -3.62
C ALA A 29 -13.36 -0.37 -3.49
N ALA A 30 -13.90 -0.23 -2.27
CA ALA A 30 -15.11 0.55 -2.01
C ALA A 30 -14.87 2.05 -1.77
N HIS A 31 -13.75 2.43 -1.15
CA HIS A 31 -13.54 3.81 -0.65
C HIS A 31 -12.31 4.52 -1.23
N GLY A 32 -11.61 3.88 -2.17
CA GLY A 32 -10.39 4.39 -2.77
C GLY A 32 -9.14 4.05 -1.95
N MET A 33 -8.05 3.86 -2.68
CA MET A 33 -6.74 3.48 -2.16
C MET A 33 -5.82 4.71 -2.11
N SER A 34 -4.92 4.77 -1.13
CA SER A 34 -3.80 5.72 -1.10
C SER A 34 -2.47 4.97 -1.10
N SER A 35 -1.42 5.60 -1.63
CA SER A 35 -0.07 5.01 -1.64
C SER A 35 0.40 4.65 -0.22
N ALA A 36 0.17 5.52 0.76
CA ALA A 36 0.52 5.27 2.15
C ALA A 36 -0.17 4.00 2.72
N LYS A 37 -1.45 3.77 2.38
CA LYS A 37 -2.18 2.56 2.82
C LYS A 37 -1.62 1.32 2.13
N ALA A 38 -1.33 1.39 0.83
CA ALA A 38 -0.71 0.29 0.10
C ALA A 38 0.65 -0.08 0.70
N HIS A 39 1.49 0.92 1.01
CA HIS A 39 2.80 0.70 1.61
C HIS A 39 2.72 0.05 3.00
N ALA A 40 1.82 0.54 3.86
CA ALA A 40 1.61 -0.05 5.19
C ALA A 40 1.15 -1.51 5.10
N LEU A 41 0.27 -1.83 4.14
CA LEU A 41 -0.19 -3.19 3.89
C LEU A 41 0.94 -4.11 3.43
N VAL A 42 1.78 -3.66 2.49
CA VAL A 42 2.96 -4.42 2.06
C VAL A 42 3.85 -4.73 3.26
N GLN A 43 4.18 -3.72 4.08
CA GLN A 43 5.02 -3.92 5.27
C GLN A 43 4.43 -4.94 6.24
N HIS A 44 3.13 -4.88 6.51
CA HIS A 44 2.46 -5.82 7.41
C HIS A 44 2.41 -7.25 6.86
N LEU A 45 2.17 -7.40 5.56
CA LEU A 45 2.16 -8.70 4.89
C LEU A 45 3.56 -9.34 4.88
N THR A 46 4.59 -8.58 4.53
CA THR A 46 5.98 -9.06 4.58
C THR A 46 6.39 -9.45 5.99
N THR A 47 6.06 -8.62 6.99
CA THR A 47 6.37 -8.93 8.40
C THR A 47 5.70 -10.23 8.85
N LEU A 48 4.48 -10.51 8.37
CA LEU A 48 3.78 -11.76 8.68
C LEU A 48 4.40 -12.96 7.96
N ALA A 49 4.84 -12.80 6.72
CA ALA A 49 5.49 -13.87 5.97
C ALA A 49 6.84 -14.29 6.58
N GLU A 50 7.60 -13.32 7.11
CA GLU A 50 8.92 -13.55 7.71
C GLU A 50 8.87 -14.13 9.13
N ARG A 51 7.68 -14.22 9.73
CA ARG A 51 7.52 -14.72 11.10
C ARG A 51 7.81 -16.23 11.18
N PRO A 52 8.64 -16.68 12.14
CA PRO A 52 9.01 -18.10 12.26
C PRO A 52 7.83 -19.02 12.59
N ASP A 53 6.78 -18.48 13.21
CA ASP A 53 5.57 -19.18 13.64
C ASP A 53 4.43 -19.14 12.63
N THR A 54 4.63 -18.47 11.49
CA THR A 54 3.63 -18.41 10.43
C THR A 54 3.60 -19.73 9.66
N ASP A 55 2.38 -20.24 9.46
CA ASP A 55 2.17 -21.41 8.61
C ASP A 55 2.75 -21.17 7.19
N PRO A 56 3.50 -22.12 6.59
CA PRO A 56 4.17 -21.88 5.31
C PRO A 56 3.23 -21.48 4.16
N LEU A 57 2.00 -22.01 4.14
CA LEU A 57 1.02 -21.64 3.12
C LEU A 57 0.53 -20.21 3.34
N LEU A 58 0.37 -19.81 4.60
CA LEU A 58 0.03 -18.44 4.95
C LEU A 58 1.17 -17.47 4.63
N ALA A 59 2.42 -17.80 4.93
CA ALA A 59 3.57 -16.96 4.58
C ALA A 59 3.61 -16.72 3.07
N ARG A 60 3.40 -17.77 2.27
CA ARG A 60 3.30 -17.68 0.81
C ARG A 60 2.16 -16.77 0.35
N ALA A 61 0.98 -16.91 0.95
CA ALA A 61 -0.16 -16.07 0.63
C ALA A 61 0.11 -14.59 0.98
N CYS A 62 0.80 -14.32 2.08
CA CYS A 62 1.19 -12.98 2.48
C CYS A 62 2.18 -12.35 1.50
N ASP A 63 3.19 -13.10 1.06
CA ASP A 63 4.14 -12.64 0.04
C ASP A 63 3.43 -12.30 -1.28
N GLU A 64 2.55 -13.19 -1.77
CA GLU A 64 1.82 -12.96 -3.01
C GLU A 64 0.88 -11.75 -2.92
N LEU A 65 0.24 -11.55 -1.76
CA LEU A 65 -0.56 -10.37 -1.50
C LEU A 65 0.30 -9.10 -1.42
N ALA A 66 1.47 -9.16 -0.78
CA ALA A 66 2.39 -8.02 -0.69
C ALA A 66 2.82 -7.57 -2.09
N ASP A 67 3.14 -8.50 -2.99
CA ASP A 67 3.47 -8.20 -4.38
C ASP A 67 2.32 -7.51 -5.13
N VAL A 68 1.08 -7.98 -4.94
CA VAL A 68 -0.10 -7.36 -5.55
C VAL A 68 -0.26 -5.92 -5.05
N TRP A 69 -0.17 -5.71 -3.74
CA TRP A 69 -0.31 -4.39 -3.13
C TRP A 69 0.81 -3.43 -3.52
N HIS A 70 2.03 -3.93 -3.65
CA HIS A 70 3.17 -3.14 -4.10
C HIS A 70 2.93 -2.62 -5.52
N ARG A 71 2.54 -3.50 -6.46
CA ARG A 71 2.21 -3.12 -7.83
C ARG A 71 1.08 -2.10 -7.90
N LEU A 72 -0.01 -2.32 -7.16
CA LEU A 72 -1.14 -1.38 -7.12
C LEU A 72 -0.74 -0.01 -6.55
N GLY A 73 0.10 0.01 -5.51
CA GLY A 73 0.65 1.24 -4.96
C GLY A 73 1.49 2.01 -5.98
N SER A 74 2.40 1.34 -6.67
CA SER A 74 3.25 1.94 -7.70
C SER A 74 2.44 2.49 -8.89
N GLU A 75 1.43 1.76 -9.37
CA GLU A 75 0.55 2.24 -10.44
C GLU A 75 -0.23 3.49 -10.01
N LEU A 76 -0.71 3.52 -8.77
CA LEU A 76 -1.42 4.66 -8.23
C LEU A 76 -0.51 5.90 -8.15
N GLU A 77 0.73 5.73 -7.68
CA GLU A 77 1.72 6.81 -7.63
C GLU A 77 2.05 7.35 -9.01
N ALA A 78 2.27 6.47 -9.99
CA ALA A 78 2.53 6.87 -11.38
C ALA A 78 1.40 7.73 -11.94
N ARG A 79 0.14 7.29 -11.76
CA ARG A 79 -1.04 8.06 -12.20
C ARG A 79 -1.15 9.41 -11.49
N GLN A 80 -0.83 9.49 -10.20
CA GLN A 80 -0.84 10.75 -9.46
C GLN A 80 0.25 11.71 -9.95
N GLN A 81 1.45 11.20 -10.24
CA GLN A 81 2.55 11.98 -10.80
C GLN A 81 2.23 12.52 -12.19
N GLU A 82 1.65 11.69 -13.07
CA GLU A 82 1.19 12.12 -14.39
C GLU A 82 0.12 13.21 -14.29
N ALA A 83 -0.88 13.03 -13.42
CA ALA A 83 -1.92 14.04 -13.21
C ALA A 83 -1.34 15.34 -12.64
N ALA A 84 -0.36 15.26 -11.73
CA ALA A 84 0.32 16.43 -11.19
C ALA A 84 1.15 17.16 -12.26
N ALA A 85 1.88 16.41 -13.09
CA ALA A 85 2.64 16.95 -14.21
C ALA A 85 1.74 17.65 -15.23
N GLN A 86 0.59 17.04 -15.57
CA GLN A 86 -0.39 17.65 -16.46
C GLN A 86 -0.97 18.95 -15.88
N ARG A 87 -1.32 18.96 -14.59
CA ARG A 87 -1.79 20.19 -13.91
C ARG A 87 -0.74 21.29 -13.92
N LYS A 88 0.53 20.95 -13.66
CA LYS A 88 1.64 21.89 -13.71
C LYS A 88 1.83 22.46 -15.12
N ALA A 89 1.85 21.59 -16.13
CA ALA A 89 1.97 22.00 -17.54
C ALA A 89 0.79 22.89 -17.99
N LEU A 90 -0.43 22.62 -17.51
CA LEU A 90 -1.60 23.45 -17.80
C LEU A 90 -1.53 24.82 -17.11
N ALA A 91 -1.05 24.86 -15.86
CA ALA A 91 -0.83 26.12 -15.14
C ALA A 91 0.26 26.97 -15.81
N GLU A 92 1.34 26.36 -16.28
CA GLU A 92 2.42 27.04 -17.01
C GLU A 92 1.99 27.52 -18.41
N ARG A 93 1.03 26.85 -19.04
CA ARG A 93 0.45 27.24 -20.33
C ARG A 93 -0.65 28.29 -20.24
N SER A 94 -1.18 28.57 -19.05
CA SER A 94 -2.17 29.63 -18.83
C SER A 94 -1.41 30.94 -18.70
N PRO A 95 -1.33 31.80 -19.74
CA PRO A 95 -0.55 33.01 -19.66
C PRO A 95 -1.18 33.90 -18.59
N HIS A 96 -0.35 34.65 -17.87
CA HIS A 96 -0.79 35.92 -17.28
C HIS A 96 -1.66 36.63 -18.31
N THR A 97 -2.95 36.76 -18.02
CA THR A 97 -3.80 37.76 -18.64
C THR A 97 -3.20 39.09 -18.20
N VAL A 98 -2.21 39.56 -18.95
CA VAL A 98 -1.69 40.91 -18.85
C VAL A 98 -2.87 41.79 -19.25
N LEU A 99 -3.57 42.30 -18.24
CA LEU A 99 -4.53 43.39 -18.40
C LEU A 99 -3.72 44.59 -18.89
N HIS A 100 -3.86 44.89 -20.18
CA HIS A 100 -3.46 46.16 -20.79
C HIS A 100 -4.69 47.07 -20.89
#